data_AF-A0A934J2I9-F1
#
_entry.id   AF-A0A934J2I9-F1
#
_cell.length_a   1.000
_cell.length_b   1.000
_cell.length_c   1.000
_cell.angle_alpha   90.00
_cell.angle_beta   90.00
_cell.angle_gamma   90.00
#
_symmetry.space_group_name_H-M   'P 1'
#
loop_
_entity.id
_entity.type
_entity.pdbx_description
1 polymer ?
#
loop_
_entity_poly.entity_id
_entity_poly.type
_entity_poly.pdbx_seq_one_letter_code
_entity_poly.pdbx_strand_id
1 'polypeptide(L)'
;MNQNISSINLNKTHSFFYQWLVGMTDGDGSFSMNVQNNYWIFTYKITLSTANLQVLYYIKKYLNCGHITFEHSKCLASYRIRNKELLRNIIFPIFNTYPL
;
A
#
# COMPACT_ATOMS: atom_id res chain seq x y z
N MET A 1 -33.03 16.08 3.84
CA MET A 1 -32.08 15.89 2.73
C MET A 1 -30.78 16.62 3.07
N ASN A 2 -29.76 15.92 3.60
CA ASN A 2 -28.41 16.50 3.75
C ASN A 2 -27.32 15.42 4.04
N GLN A 3 -27.44 14.22 3.48
CA GLN A 3 -26.44 13.15 3.64
C GLN A 3 -25.56 12.90 2.40
N ASN A 4 -25.69 13.70 1.33
CA ASN A 4 -25.09 13.35 0.03
C ASN A 4 -23.79 14.08 -0.32
N ILE A 5 -23.51 15.28 0.19
CA ILE A 5 -22.34 16.07 -0.27
C ILE A 5 -21.02 15.58 0.36
N SER A 6 -21.03 15.27 1.66
CA SER A 6 -19.85 14.77 2.37
C SER A 6 -19.45 13.36 1.91
N SER A 7 -20.42 12.49 1.68
CA SER A 7 -20.21 11.12 1.20
C SER A 7 -19.66 11.08 -0.23
N ILE A 8 -20.16 11.94 -1.14
CA ILE A 8 -19.63 12.06 -2.51
C ILE A 8 -18.16 12.49 -2.49
N ASN A 9 -17.81 13.48 -1.66
CA ASN A 9 -16.44 13.96 -1.56
C ASN A 9 -15.51 12.89 -0.96
N LEU A 10 -15.94 12.17 0.08
CA LEU A 10 -15.18 11.05 0.64
C LEU A 10 -14.92 9.98 -0.42
N ASN A 11 -15.95 9.53 -1.14
CA ASN A 11 -15.81 8.52 -2.19
C ASN A 11 -14.84 8.95 -3.28
N LYS A 12 -14.90 10.23 -3.69
CA LYS A 12 -13.98 10.80 -4.67
C LYS A 12 -12.53 10.83 -4.16
N THR A 13 -12.32 11.20 -2.89
CA THR A 13 -10.97 11.20 -2.29
C THR A 13 -10.39 9.79 -2.15
N HIS A 14 -11.22 8.79 -1.80
CA HIS A 14 -10.83 7.38 -1.78
C HIS A 14 -10.40 6.88 -3.16
N SER A 15 -11.21 7.16 -4.19
CA SER A 15 -10.86 6.82 -5.58
C SER A 15 -9.53 7.42 -6.00
N PHE A 16 -9.30 8.70 -5.72
CA PHE A 16 -8.07 9.39 -6.11
C PHE A 16 -6.85 8.81 -5.39
N PHE A 17 -6.95 8.56 -4.08
CA PHE A 17 -5.86 7.94 -3.33
C PHE A 17 -5.50 6.55 -3.89
N TYR A 18 -6.49 5.71 -4.22
CA TYR A 18 -6.21 4.38 -4.74
C TYR A 18 -5.56 4.39 -6.13
N GLN A 19 -5.99 5.27 -7.03
CA GLN A 19 -5.34 5.46 -8.33
C GLN A 19 -3.90 5.99 -8.17
N TRP A 20 -3.69 6.95 -7.27
CA TRP A 20 -2.36 7.43 -6.92
C TRP A 20 -1.49 6.30 -6.34
N LEU A 21 -2.03 5.48 -5.44
CA LEU A 21 -1.31 4.35 -4.85
C LEU A 21 -0.92 3.30 -5.90
N VAL A 22 -1.79 3.05 -6.88
CA VAL A 22 -1.50 2.14 -8.02
C VAL A 22 -0.33 2.69 -8.83
N GLY A 23 -0.34 3.97 -9.20
CA GLY A 23 0.79 4.60 -9.90
C GLY A 23 2.08 4.61 -9.08
N MET A 24 2.00 4.88 -7.77
CA MET A 24 3.15 4.76 -6.86
C MET A 24 3.70 3.33 -6.79
N THR A 25 2.82 2.34 -6.91
CA THR A 25 3.19 0.92 -6.91
C THR A 25 3.85 0.52 -8.21
N ASP A 26 3.38 1.03 -9.34
CA ASP A 26 4.00 0.78 -10.65
C ASP A 26 5.43 1.34 -10.71
N GLY A 27 5.67 2.49 -10.08
CA GLY A 27 6.99 3.11 -9.99
C GLY A 27 7.95 2.47 -8.98
N ASP A 28 7.56 2.40 -7.70
CA ASP A 28 8.46 2.03 -6.58
C ASP A 28 7.95 0.82 -5.76
N GLY A 29 6.84 0.22 -6.20
CA GLY A 29 6.20 -0.92 -5.56
C GLY A 29 6.65 -2.27 -6.10
N SER A 30 6.24 -3.32 -5.41
CA SER A 30 6.51 -4.70 -5.81
C SER A 30 5.52 -5.67 -5.17
N PHE A 31 5.12 -6.67 -5.95
CA PHE A 31 4.50 -7.90 -5.47
C PHE A 31 5.51 -9.03 -5.61
N SER A 32 5.72 -9.79 -4.56
CA SER A 32 6.65 -10.92 -4.59
C SER A 32 6.11 -12.11 -3.81
N MET A 33 6.52 -13.29 -4.26
CA MET A 33 6.22 -14.56 -3.62
C MET A 33 7.53 -15.29 -3.38
N ASN A 34 7.77 -15.71 -2.14
CA ASN A 34 8.98 -16.42 -1.76
C ASN A 34 8.63 -17.62 -0.88
N VAL A 35 9.49 -18.65 -0.86
CA VAL A 35 9.37 -19.78 0.06
C VAL A 35 10.34 -19.58 1.22
N GLN A 36 9.84 -19.67 2.45
CA GLN A 36 10.66 -19.66 3.65
C GLN A 36 10.20 -20.80 4.58
N ASN A 37 11.11 -21.67 4.97
CA ASN A 37 10.83 -22.82 5.84
C ASN A 37 9.64 -23.67 5.34
N ASN A 38 9.57 -23.94 4.03
CA ASN A 38 8.46 -24.64 3.38
C ASN A 38 7.10 -23.90 3.35
N TYR A 39 7.05 -22.62 3.73
CA TYR A 39 5.85 -21.78 3.66
C TYR A 39 5.96 -20.71 2.57
N TRP A 40 4.86 -20.51 1.84
CA TRP A 40 4.72 -19.40 0.88
C TRP A 40 4.46 -18.07 1.60
N ILE A 41 5.33 -17.11 1.33
CA ILE A 41 5.24 -15.73 1.80
C ILE A 41 4.94 -14.83 0.60
N PHE A 42 3.76 -14.23 0.63
CA PHE A 42 3.35 -13.18 -0.29
C PHE A 42 3.67 -11.83 0.32
N THR A 43 4.26 -10.94 -0.44
CA THR A 43 4.65 -9.61 0.03
C THR A 43 4.22 -8.56 -0.99
N TYR A 44 3.43 -7.60 -0.52
CA TYR A 44 3.31 -6.29 -1.16
C TYR A 44 4.25 -5.32 -0.45
N LYS A 45 5.04 -4.56 -1.21
CA LYS A 45 6.07 -3.67 -0.67
C LYS A 45 6.26 -2.44 -1.54
N ILE A 46 6.35 -1.26 -0.93
CA ILE A 46 6.88 -0.04 -1.55
C ILE A 46 8.16 0.34 -0.80
N THR A 47 9.25 0.55 -1.51
CA THR A 47 10.55 0.91 -0.92
C THR A 47 11.00 2.27 -1.42
N LEU A 48 11.30 3.20 -0.51
CA LEU A 48 11.74 4.56 -0.83
C LEU A 48 12.97 4.93 0.00
N SER A 49 13.68 5.98 -0.41
CA SER A 49 14.67 6.65 0.43
C SER A 49 14.04 7.13 1.74
N THR A 50 14.80 7.10 2.85
CA THR A 50 14.37 7.65 4.15
C THR A 50 14.04 9.14 4.09
N ALA A 51 14.56 9.87 3.10
CA ALA A 51 14.15 11.24 2.81
C ALA A 51 12.64 11.36 2.49
N ASN A 52 12.04 10.31 1.92
CA ASN A 52 10.63 10.23 1.53
C ASN A 52 9.77 9.42 2.52
N LEU A 53 10.25 9.25 3.76
CA LEU A 53 9.59 8.42 4.77
C LEU A 53 8.14 8.85 5.06
N GLN A 54 7.82 10.14 4.94
CA GLN A 54 6.47 10.67 5.13
C GLN A 54 5.45 10.05 4.17
N VAL A 55 5.86 9.72 2.93
CA VAL A 55 5.00 9.05 1.94
C VAL A 55 4.60 7.66 2.44
N LEU A 56 5.54 6.89 2.99
CA LEU A 56 5.26 5.57 3.54
C LEU A 56 4.32 5.63 4.75
N TYR A 57 4.48 6.64 5.61
CA TYR A 57 3.54 6.88 6.72
C TYR A 57 2.16 7.31 6.25
N TYR A 58 2.08 8.13 5.20
CA TYR A 58 0.82 8.53 4.59
C TYR A 58 0.05 7.31 4.05
N ILE A 59 0.74 6.44 3.28
CA ILE A 59 0.16 5.19 2.77
C ILE A 59 -0.32 4.30 3.93
N LYS A 60 0.54 4.09 4.94
CA LYS A 60 0.19 3.28 6.12
C LYS A 60 -1.03 3.83 6.85
N LYS A 61 -1.09 5.15 7.05
CA LYS A 61 -2.20 5.84 7.72
C LYS A 61 -3.50 5.67 6.93
N TYR A 62 -3.45 5.83 5.61
CA TYR A 62 -4.63 5.75 4.75
C TYR A 62 -5.17 4.31 4.64
N LEU A 63 -4.28 3.33 4.43
CA LEU A 63 -4.65 1.91 4.36
C LEU A 63 -4.95 1.29 5.72
N ASN A 64 -4.60 1.99 6.82
CA ASN A 64 -4.75 1.57 8.21
C ASN A 64 -4.23 0.14 8.50
N CYS A 65 -3.19 -0.28 7.76
CA CYS A 65 -2.60 -1.61 7.89
C CYS A 65 -1.15 -1.62 7.39
N GLY A 66 -0.47 -2.76 7.56
CA GLY A 66 0.93 -2.91 7.18
C GLY A 66 1.91 -2.28 8.18
N HIS A 67 3.20 -2.47 7.92
CA HIS A 67 4.28 -1.98 8.78
C HIS A 67 5.40 -1.34 7.95
N ILE A 68 6.16 -0.46 8.59
CA ILE A 68 7.34 0.18 8.00
C ILE A 68 8.58 -0.48 8.59
N THR A 69 9.52 -0.85 7.73
CA THR A 69 10.84 -1.39 8.11
C THR A 69 11.93 -0.50 7.56
N PHE A 70 13.05 -0.41 8.26
CA PHE A 70 14.19 0.43 7.88
C PHE A 70 15.39 -0.44 7.50
N GLU A 71 16.12 0.00 6.48
CA GLU A 71 17.43 -0.52 6.11
C GLU A 71 18.43 0.63 6.23
N HIS A 72 18.91 0.86 7.45
CA HIS A 72 19.71 2.03 7.81
C HIS A 72 21.01 2.17 7.01
N SER A 73 21.66 1.06 6.68
CA SER A 73 22.90 1.04 5.90
C SER A 73 22.74 1.58 4.47
N LYS A 74 21.52 1.54 3.92
CA LYS A 74 21.22 2.02 2.57
C LYS A 74 20.38 3.29 2.55
N CYS A 75 20.07 3.86 3.72
CA CYS A 75 19.13 4.96 3.85
C CYS A 75 17.78 4.68 3.16
N LEU A 76 17.27 3.45 3.28
CA LEU A 76 15.99 3.03 2.72
C LEU A 76 14.97 2.72 3.81
N ALA A 77 13.70 2.96 3.50
CA ALA A 77 12.56 2.51 4.28
C ALA A 77 11.57 1.79 3.36
N SER A 78 10.83 0.83 3.91
CA SER A 78 9.84 0.08 3.15
C SER A 78 8.53 -0.02 3.90
N TYR A 79 7.43 0.33 3.23
CA TYR A 79 6.09 -0.07 3.65
C TYR A 79 5.84 -1.51 3.16
N ARG A 80 5.33 -2.38 4.04
CA ARG A 80 5.19 -3.81 3.75
C ARG A 80 3.92 -4.43 4.34
N ILE A 81 3.29 -5.30 3.54
CA ILE A 81 2.22 -6.20 3.99
C ILE A 81 2.58 -7.63 3.59
N ARG A 82 2.54 -8.56 4.57
CA ARG A 82 2.72 -10.01 4.37
C ARG A 82 1.53 -10.85 4.85
N ASN A 83 0.62 -10.25 5.60
CA ASN A 83 -0.55 -10.94 6.10
C ASN A 83 -1.48 -11.24 4.91
N LYS A 84 -1.79 -12.53 4.71
CA LYS A 84 -2.57 -13.01 3.56
C LYS A 84 -3.99 -12.44 3.54
N GLU A 85 -4.64 -12.32 4.70
CA GLU A 85 -5.98 -11.74 4.80
C GLU A 85 -5.97 -10.25 4.44
N LEU A 86 -4.98 -9.48 4.89
CA LEU A 86 -4.86 -8.07 4.51
C LEU A 86 -4.58 -7.88 3.01
N LEU A 87 -3.72 -8.73 2.43
CA LEU A 87 -3.49 -8.72 0.98
C LEU A 87 -4.77 -9.00 0.21
N ARG A 88 -5.50 -10.05 0.61
CA ARG A 88 -6.74 -10.49 -0.04
C ARG A 88 -7.87 -9.46 0.07
N ASN A 89 -8.05 -8.88 1.25
CA ASN A 89 -9.24 -8.09 1.55
C ASN A 89 -9.03 -6.58 1.34
N ILE A 90 -7.78 -6.10 1.25
CA ILE A 90 -7.47 -4.67 1.08
C ILE A 90 -6.69 -4.43 -0.20
N ILE A 91 -5.57 -5.13 -0.40
CA ILE A 91 -4.64 -4.80 -1.49
C ILE A 91 -5.17 -5.27 -2.85
N PHE A 92 -5.44 -6.57 -3.04
CA PHE A 92 -5.88 -7.07 -4.34
C PHE A 92 -7.17 -6.41 -4.87
N PRO A 93 -8.18 -6.08 -4.04
CA PRO A 93 -9.35 -5.35 -4.51
C PRO A 93 -9.03 -3.98 -5.13
N ILE A 94 -8.01 -3.28 -4.61
CA ILE A 94 -7.55 -2.00 -5.18
C ILE A 94 -7.05 -2.22 -6.61
N PHE A 95 -6.16 -3.20 -6.81
CA PHE A 95 -5.53 -3.48 -8.10
C PHE A 95 -6.46 -4.20 -9.10
N ASN A 96 -7.51 -4.86 -8.62
CA ASN A 96 -8.58 -5.37 -9.47
C ASN A 96 -9.48 -4.23 -9.99
N THR A 97 -9.68 -3.19 -9.17
CA THR A 97 -10.51 -2.02 -9.53
C THR A 97 -9.75 -1.03 -10.41
N TYR A 98 -8.46 -0.83 -10.11
CA TYR A 98 -7.54 0.04 -10.82
C TYR A 98 -6.32 -0.82 -11.23
N PRO A 99 -6.34 -1.43 -12.43
CA PRO A 99 -5.23 -2.22 -12.93
C PRO A 99 -3.93 -1.42 -13.01
N LEU A 100 -2.79 -2.11 -12.80
CA LEU A 100 -1.45 -1.59 -13.10
C LEU A 100 -1.29 -1.37 -14.61
#